data_AF-A0A392S037-F1
#
_entry.id   AF-A0A392S037-F1
#
_cell.length_a   1.000
_cell.length_b   1.000
_cell.length_c   1.000
_cell.angle_alpha   90.00
_cell.angle_beta   90.00
_cell.angle_gamma   90.00
#
_symmetry.space_group_name_H-M   'P 1'
#
loop_
_entity.id
_entity.type
_entity.pdbx_description
1 polymer ?
#
loop_
_entity_poly.entity_id
_entity_poly.type
_entity_poly.pdbx_seq_one_letter_code
_entity_poly.pdbx_strand_id
1 'polypeptide(L)'
;MKVDTDPLQVAETSLCEPFECLMLEAIEVTPVQSISVKKYAEKVKADYPREEEDLINFLNRCKLHNKEIMLCPRCSAVCDKEADVGLQNYMPHVSNNNKWPNARP
;
A
#
# COMPACT_ATOMS: atom_id res chain seq x y z
N MET A 1 36.34 33.39 18.82
CA MET A 1 35.23 32.48 18.44
C MET A 1 34.53 33.10 17.25
N LYS A 2 34.45 32.40 16.12
CA LYS A 2 33.59 32.83 15.01
C LYS A 2 32.20 32.29 15.32
N VAL A 3 31.24 33.19 15.49
CA VAL A 3 29.82 32.83 15.58
C VAL A 3 29.43 32.31 14.20
N ASP A 4 28.92 31.08 14.15
CA ASP A 4 28.40 30.48 12.93
C ASP A 4 27.11 31.22 12.58
N THR A 5 27.13 32.01 11.50
CA THR A 5 25.97 32.75 11.06
C THR A 5 25.04 31.77 10.35
N ASP A 6 23.88 31.53 10.95
CA ASP A 6 22.85 30.64 10.41
C ASP A 6 22.44 31.08 8.99
N PRO A 7 22.70 30.24 7.95
CA PRO A 7 22.41 30.58 6.56
C PRO A 7 20.90 30.66 6.26
N LEU A 8 20.02 30.40 7.23
CA LEU A 8 18.57 30.51 7.09
C LEU A 8 18.05 31.95 7.21
N GLN A 9 18.88 32.94 7.57
CA GLN A 9 18.47 34.35 7.65
C GLN A 9 18.53 35.10 6.31
N VAL A 10 18.10 34.45 5.22
CA VAL A 10 17.83 35.16 3.96
C VAL A 10 16.39 35.68 4.05
N ALA A 11 16.26 36.96 4.36
CA ALA A 11 14.99 37.68 4.53
C ALA A 11 14.17 37.87 3.23
N GLU A 12 14.38 37.03 2.21
CA GLU A 12 13.68 37.08 0.92
C GLU A 12 13.48 35.66 0.37
N THR A 13 12.92 34.75 1.16
CA THR A 13 12.30 33.55 0.58
C THR A 13 10.94 34.00 0.03
N SER A 14 10.75 33.89 -1.28
CA SER A 14 9.45 34.16 -1.89
C SER A 14 8.44 33.20 -1.26
N LEU A 15 7.59 33.72 -0.37
CA LEU A 15 6.37 33.07 0.07
C LEU A 15 5.45 33.01 -1.16
N CYS A 16 5.71 32.05 -2.04
CA CYS A 16 4.76 31.69 -3.06
C CYS A 16 3.60 31.03 -2.32
N GLU A 17 2.43 31.65 -2.36
CA GLU A 17 1.22 31.06 -1.78
C GLU A 17 1.07 29.65 -2.36
N PRO A 18 0.77 28.62 -1.54
CA PRO A 18 0.51 27.30 -2.06
C PRO A 18 -0.68 27.41 -3.01
N PHE A 19 -0.39 27.30 -4.31
CA PHE A 19 -1.38 27.28 -5.36
C PHE A 19 -2.31 26.10 -5.06
N GLU A 20 -3.52 26.41 -4.62
CA GLU A 20 -4.60 25.47 -4.30
C GLU A 20 -4.10 24.16 -3.67
N CYS A 21 -4.00 24.10 -2.35
CA CYS A 21 -3.97 22.81 -1.67
C CYS A 21 -5.16 21.99 -2.18
N LEU A 22 -4.89 21.01 -3.04
CA LEU A 22 -5.89 20.08 -3.55
C LEU A 22 -6.57 19.47 -2.33
N MET A 23 -7.79 19.95 -2.04
CA MET A 23 -8.62 19.44 -0.97
C MET A 23 -8.89 17.97 -1.29
N LEU A 24 -8.18 17.06 -0.63
CA LEU A 24 -8.43 15.64 -0.75
C LEU A 24 -9.81 15.39 -0.15
N GLU A 25 -10.73 14.85 -0.95
CA GLU A 25 -12.02 14.38 -0.43
C GLU A 25 -11.76 13.39 0.70
N ALA A 26 -12.42 13.61 1.83
CA ALA A 26 -12.36 12.71 2.97
C ALA A 26 -13.01 11.39 2.56
N ILE A 27 -12.20 10.40 2.20
CA ILE A 27 -12.66 9.03 2.00
C ILE A 27 -13.09 8.49 3.36
N GLU A 28 -14.35 8.05 3.45
CA GLU A 28 -14.86 7.32 4.62
C GLU A 28 -13.94 6.14 4.91
N VAL A 29 -13.32 6.15 6.09
CA VAL A 29 -12.42 5.08 6.53
C VAL A 29 -13.28 3.85 6.80
N THR A 30 -13.32 2.91 5.85
CA THR A 30 -13.86 1.58 6.13
C THR A 30 -13.02 0.94 7.23
N PRO A 31 -13.65 0.28 8.23
CA PRO A 31 -12.92 -0.35 9.31
C PRO A 31 -12.05 -1.48 8.75
N VAL A 32 -10.74 -1.26 8.76
CA VAL A 32 -9.76 -2.23 8.28
C VAL A 32 -9.66 -3.39 9.28
N GLN A 33 -9.98 -4.61 8.84
CA GLN A 33 -9.92 -5.79 9.67
C GLN A 33 -8.49 -6.35 9.72
N SER A 34 -7.94 -6.49 10.93
CA SER A 34 -6.64 -7.15 11.12
C SER A 34 -6.79 -8.67 10.95
N ILE A 35 -6.10 -9.25 9.97
CA ILE A 35 -6.04 -10.71 9.76
C ILE A 35 -4.60 -11.21 9.84
N SER A 36 -4.40 -12.49 10.12
CA SER A 36 -3.04 -13.05 10.15
C SER A 36 -2.45 -13.06 8.73
N VAL A 37 -1.12 -12.90 8.62
CA VAL A 37 -0.42 -12.95 7.32
C VAL A 37 -0.77 -14.22 6.52
N LYS A 38 -0.92 -15.37 7.19
CA LYS A 38 -1.30 -16.64 6.53
C LYS A 38 -2.66 -16.53 5.83
N LYS A 39 -3.68 -16.02 6.52
CA LYS A 39 -5.02 -15.82 5.95
C LYS A 39 -5.03 -14.77 4.85
N TYR A 40 -4.22 -13.71 5.00
CA TYR A 40 -4.06 -12.70 3.96
C TYR A 40 -3.45 -13.31 2.70
N ALA A 41 -2.38 -14.09 2.82
CA ALA A 41 -1.74 -14.78 1.70
C ALA A 41 -2.69 -15.74 0.97
N GLU A 42 -3.58 -16.42 1.69
CA GLU A 42 -4.61 -17.26 1.07
C GLU A 42 -5.59 -16.47 0.21
N LYS A 43 -5.97 -15.25 0.63
CA LYS A 43 -6.83 -14.37 -0.16
C LYS A 43 -6.12 -13.87 -1.41
N VAL A 44 -4.87 -13.41 -1.24
CA VAL A 44 -4.00 -12.89 -2.32
C VAL A 44 -3.81 -13.91 -3.46
N LYS A 45 -3.81 -15.21 -3.17
CA LYS A 45 -3.67 -16.27 -4.20
C LYS A 45 -4.76 -16.26 -5.27
N ALA A 46 -5.93 -15.69 -4.98
CA ALA A 46 -6.99 -15.53 -5.99
C ALA A 46 -6.75 -14.32 -6.91
N ASP A 47 -6.02 -13.33 -6.42
CA ASP A 47 -5.94 -11.98 -7.00
C ASP A 47 -4.74 -11.84 -7.96
N TYR A 48 -3.72 -12.67 -7.75
CA TYR A 48 -2.48 -12.70 -8.53
C TYR A 48 -2.39 -13.97 -9.39
N PRO A 49 -1.50 -13.98 -10.41
CA PRO A 49 -1.14 -15.21 -11.11
C PRO A 49 -0.74 -16.30 -10.11
N ARG A 50 -1.25 -17.51 -10.32
CA ARG A 50 -0.88 -18.67 -9.49
C ARG A 50 0.56 -19.08 -9.80
N GLU A 51 1.23 -19.74 -8.85
CA GLU A 51 2.61 -20.21 -9.04
C GLU A 51 2.78 -21.10 -10.29
N GLU A 52 1.75 -21.84 -10.66
CA GLU A 52 1.72 -22.75 -11.81
C GLU A 52 1.17 -22.09 -13.09
N GLU A 53 0.70 -20.84 -13.02
CA GLU A 53 0.02 -20.16 -14.13
C GLU A 53 0.93 -19.11 -14.77
N ASP A 54 1.24 -19.31 -16.06
CA ASP A 54 1.92 -18.30 -16.85
C ASP A 54 1.11 -17.00 -16.92
N LEU A 55 1.82 -15.87 -17.00
CA LEU A 55 1.20 -14.55 -17.11
C LEU A 55 0.18 -14.47 -18.26
N ILE A 56 0.49 -15.06 -19.42
CA ILE A 56 -0.42 -15.07 -20.57
C ILE A 56 -1.72 -15.82 -20.24
N ASN A 57 -1.62 -16.95 -19.53
CA ASN A 57 -2.78 -17.73 -19.12
C ASN A 57 -3.63 -16.96 -18.12
N PHE A 58 -3.00 -16.26 -17.17
CA PHE A 58 -3.67 -15.35 -16.25
C PHE A 58 -4.43 -14.24 -16.99
N LEU A 59 -3.78 -13.55 -17.94
CA LEU A 59 -4.39 -12.48 -18.72
C LEU A 59 -5.57 -13.00 -19.54
N ASN A 60 -5.44 -14.18 -20.15
CA ASN A 60 -6.52 -14.82 -20.89
C ASN A 60 -7.69 -15.19 -19.97
N ARG A 61 -7.42 -15.71 -18.77
CA ARG A 61 -8.46 -15.98 -17.76
C ARG A 61 -9.19 -14.70 -17.35
N CYS A 62 -8.46 -13.62 -17.08
CA CYS A 62 -9.06 -12.34 -16.73
C CYS A 62 -9.94 -11.82 -17.88
N LYS A 63 -9.46 -11.92 -19.13
CA LYS A 63 -10.23 -11.56 -20.32
C LYS A 63 -11.50 -12.40 -20.49
N LEU A 64 -11.43 -13.72 -20.27
CA LEU A 64 -12.59 -14.62 -20.35
C LEU A 64 -13.65 -14.30 -19.30
N HIS A 65 -13.24 -13.84 -18.11
CA HIS A 65 -14.13 -13.46 -17.02
C HIS A 65 -14.49 -11.96 -17.03
N ASN A 66 -14.10 -11.19 -18.05
CA ASN A 66 -14.28 -9.74 -18.16
C ASN A 66 -13.77 -8.96 -16.94
N LYS A 67 -12.69 -9.43 -16.33
CA LYS A 67 -12.09 -8.79 -15.15
C LYS A 67 -11.11 -7.71 -15.57
N GLU A 68 -11.18 -6.57 -14.90
CA GLU A 68 -10.22 -5.49 -15.09
C GLU A 68 -8.89 -5.83 -14.42
N ILE A 69 -7.79 -5.49 -15.08
CA ILE A 69 -6.44 -5.81 -14.61
C ILE A 69 -5.77 -4.51 -14.20
N MET A 70 -5.03 -4.54 -13.10
CA MET A 70 -4.27 -3.40 -12.61
C MET A 70 -2.82 -3.79 -12.30
N LEU A 71 -1.96 -2.78 -12.17
CA LEU A 71 -0.60 -2.94 -11.66
C LEU A 71 -0.58 -2.50 -10.20
N CYS A 72 -0.04 -3.34 -9.33
CA CYS A 72 0.16 -2.97 -7.94
C CYS A 72 1.12 -1.78 -7.85
N PRO A 73 0.74 -0.64 -7.22
CA PRO A 73 1.59 0.54 -7.14
C PRO A 73 2.91 0.33 -6.37
N ARG A 74 3.01 -0.72 -5.55
CA ARG A 74 4.19 -0.99 -4.71
C ARG A 74 5.25 -1.83 -5.41
N CYS A 75 4.84 -2.82 -6.19
CA CYS A 75 5.74 -3.81 -6.78
C CYS A 75 5.57 -3.98 -8.29
N SER A 76 4.66 -3.23 -8.93
CA SER A 76 4.34 -3.31 -10.36
C SER A 76 3.92 -4.70 -10.83
N ALA A 77 3.50 -5.57 -9.90
CA ALA A 77 2.96 -6.88 -10.24
C ALA A 77 1.57 -6.72 -10.86
N VAL A 78 1.27 -7.55 -11.85
CA VAL A 78 -0.04 -7.62 -12.50
C VAL A 78 -1.01 -8.34 -11.55
N CYS A 79 -2.16 -7.73 -11.27
CA CYS A 79 -3.22 -8.32 -10.46
C CYS A 79 -4.61 -7.98 -11.00
N ASP A 80 -5.58 -8.78 -10.57
CA ASP A 80 -7.00 -8.56 -10.82
C ASP A 80 -7.51 -7.41 -9.93
N LYS A 81 -8.13 -6.41 -10.56
CA LYS A 81 -8.60 -5.18 -9.88
C LYS A 81 -9.77 -5.44 -8.94
N GLU A 82 -10.72 -6.28 -9.35
CA GLU A 82 -11.89 -6.60 -8.52
C GLU A 82 -11.46 -7.36 -7.26
N ALA A 83 -10.44 -8.18 -7.40
CA ALA A 83 -9.90 -8.99 -6.34
C ALA A 83 -9.06 -8.15 -5.35
N ASP A 84 -8.33 -7.13 -5.83
CA ASP A 84 -7.63 -6.13 -4.99
C ASP A 84 -8.58 -5.34 -4.09
N VAL A 85 -9.78 -4.96 -4.57
CA VAL A 85 -10.82 -4.33 -3.73
C VAL A 85 -11.19 -5.23 -2.55
N GLY A 86 -11.17 -6.55 -2.74
CA GLY A 86 -11.35 -7.54 -1.70
C GLY A 86 -10.27 -7.52 -0.62
N LEU A 87 -9.06 -7.02 -0.92
CA LEU A 87 -7.93 -6.90 0.01
C LEU A 87 -7.86 -5.55 0.72
N GLN A 88 -8.42 -4.48 0.15
CA GLN A 88 -8.33 -3.11 0.70
C GLN A 88 -8.84 -2.99 2.15
N ASN A 89 -9.78 -3.85 2.55
CA ASN A 89 -10.35 -3.87 3.90
C ASN A 89 -9.54 -4.72 4.92
N TYR A 90 -8.41 -5.32 4.52
CA TYR A 90 -7.64 -6.22 5.37
C TYR A 90 -6.22 -5.72 5.61
N MET A 91 -5.81 -5.64 6.87
CA MET A 91 -4.43 -5.37 7.24
C MET A 91 -3.77 -6.67 7.74
N PRO A 92 -2.72 -7.18 7.05
CA PRO A 92 -2.00 -8.35 7.51
C PRO A 92 -1.20 -8.01 8.78
N HIS A 93 -1.39 -8.77 9.86
CA HIS A 93 -0.56 -8.71 11.05
C HIS A 93 0.25 -10.00 11.21
N VAL A 94 1.50 -9.84 11.64
CA VAL A 94 2.34 -10.95 12.07
C VAL A 94 1.95 -11.27 13.51
N SER A 95 1.43 -12.48 13.76
CA SER A 95 1.31 -12.98 15.12
C SER A 95 2.73 -13.10 15.68
N ASN A 96 3.10 -12.23 16.61
CA ASN A 96 4.44 -12.25 17.17
C ASN A 96 4.57 -13.46 18.10
N ASN A 97 4.94 -14.61 17.54
CA ASN A 97 5.31 -15.79 18.32
C ASN A 97 6.70 -15.63 18.95
N ASN A 98 7.42 -14.56 18.60
CA ASN A 98 8.64 -14.19 19.29
C ASN A 98 8.22 -13.46 20.57
N LYS A 99 8.09 -14.22 21.66
CA LYS A 99 8.24 -13.68 23.01
C LYS A 99 9.59 -12.96 23.03
N TRP A 100 9.59 -11.65 22.87
CA TRP A 100 10.77 -10.86 23.16
C TRP A 100 11.03 -11.04 24.66
N PRO A 101 12.17 -11.66 25.07
CA PRO A 101 12.55 -11.54 26.46
C PRO A 101 12.82 -10.06 26.67
N ASN A 102 12.32 -9.51 27.78
CA ASN A 102 12.52 -8.14 28.23
C ASN A 102 11.43 -7.14 27.77
N ALA A 103 10.22 -7.31 28.31
CA ALA A 103 9.53 -6.13 28.83
C ALA A 103 10.39 -5.59 29.98
N ARG A 104 10.95 -4.38 29.84
CA ARG A 104 11.66 -3.71 30.93
C ARG A 104 10.64 -3.26 31.99
N PRO A 105 11.05 -3.19 33.28
CA PRO A 105 10.16 -2.98 34.41
C PRO A 105 9.45 -1.62 34.39
#